data_AF-A0A8J3AEH0-F1
#
_entry.id   AF-A0A8J3AEH0-F1
#
_cell.length_a   1.000
_cell.length_b   1.000
_cell.length_c   1.000
_cell.angle_alpha   90.00
_cell.angle_beta   90.00
_cell.angle_gamma   90.00
#
_symmetry.space_group_name_H-M   'P 1'
#
loop_
_entity.id
_entity.type
_entity.pdbx_description
1 polymer ?
#
loop_
_entity_poly.entity_id
_entity_poly.type
_entity_poly.pdbx_seq_one_letter_code
_entity_poly.pdbx_strand_id
1 'polypeptide(L)'
;MALQHCDDNDINALADILSEAGCEYAAKNILNQMNDAGEFDAAVAIFIAEALKNSVSIPRTLYDDIISCYSLNPLDMDYCPRMFNGMKQLEENKLVK
;
A
#
# COMPACT_ATOMS: atom_id res chain seq x y z
N MET A 1 -12.49 17.10 -11.61
CA MET A 1 -12.43 15.64 -11.82
C MET A 1 -12.19 15.04 -10.46
N ALA A 2 -13.07 14.17 -9.99
CA ALA A 2 -12.95 13.57 -8.68
C ALA A 2 -11.71 12.67 -8.67
N LEU A 3 -10.72 13.01 -7.85
CA LEU A 3 -9.78 12.01 -7.32
C LEU A 3 -10.67 10.99 -6.63
N GLN A 4 -10.78 9.80 -7.23
CA GLN A 4 -11.52 8.71 -6.64
C GLN A 4 -10.81 8.40 -5.32
N HIS A 5 -11.49 8.71 -4.21
CA HIS A 5 -10.97 8.58 -2.86
C HIS A 5 -10.41 7.18 -2.68
N CYS A 6 -9.13 7.07 -2.34
CA CYS A 6 -8.64 5.90 -1.65
C CYS A 6 -9.37 5.85 -0.32
N ASP A 7 -10.30 4.93 -0.19
CA ASP A 7 -11.17 4.86 0.96
C ASP A 7 -10.40 4.20 2.12
N ASP A 8 -10.78 4.53 3.37
CA ASP A 8 -10.24 3.91 4.59
C ASP A 8 -10.26 2.37 4.53
N ASN A 9 -11.12 1.80 3.69
CA ASN A 9 -11.23 0.37 3.42
C ASN A 9 -9.94 -0.25 2.89
N ASP A 10 -9.20 0.43 2.02
CA ASP A 10 -7.95 -0.09 1.46
C ASP A 10 -6.86 -0.15 2.53
N ILE A 11 -6.77 0.91 3.36
CA ILE A 11 -5.83 0.96 4.49
C ILE A 11 -6.17 -0.11 5.53
N ASN A 12 -7.45 -0.30 5.85
CA ASN A 12 -7.88 -1.38 6.73
C ASN A 12 -7.47 -2.76 6.17
N ALA A 13 -7.66 -2.99 4.87
CA ALA A 13 -7.24 -4.23 4.22
C ALA A 13 -5.72 -4.44 4.28
N LEU A 14 -4.91 -3.39 4.06
CA LEU A 14 -3.45 -3.46 4.19
C LEU A 14 -3.02 -3.79 5.64
N ALA A 15 -3.68 -3.17 6.62
CA ALA A 15 -3.42 -3.45 8.02
C ALA A 15 -3.78 -4.88 8.39
N ASP A 16 -4.93 -5.38 7.92
CA ASP A 16 -5.36 -6.76 8.16
C ASP A 16 -4.39 -7.78 7.55
N ILE A 17 -3.93 -7.57 6.32
CA ILE A 17 -2.91 -8.43 5.67
C ILE A 17 -1.64 -8.52 6.51
N LEU A 18 -1.15 -7.38 7.03
CA LEU A 18 0.03 -7.39 7.91
C LEU A 18 -0.27 -8.07 9.24
N SER A 19 -1.46 -7.85 9.81
CA SER A 19 -1.88 -8.50 11.05
C SER A 19 -1.91 -10.03 10.91
N GLU A 20 -2.50 -10.54 9.81
CA GLU A 20 -2.51 -11.97 9.48
C GLU A 20 -1.11 -12.54 9.25
N ALA A 21 -0.18 -11.72 8.75
CA ALA A 21 1.23 -12.06 8.61
C ALA A 21 2.04 -11.97 9.92
N GLY A 22 1.41 -11.66 11.06
CA GLY A 22 2.06 -11.50 12.36
C GLY A 22 2.80 -10.16 12.54
N CYS A 23 2.56 -9.19 11.66
CA CYS A 23 3.14 -7.85 11.67
C CYS A 23 2.23 -6.81 12.37
N GLU A 24 1.71 -7.14 13.56
CA GLU A 24 0.71 -6.33 14.30
C GLU A 24 1.16 -4.87 14.57
N TYR A 25 2.45 -4.66 14.82
CA TYR A 25 3.00 -3.31 15.04
C TYR A 25 2.90 -2.46 13.77
N ALA A 26 3.21 -3.05 12.61
CA ALA A 26 3.13 -2.37 11.33
C ALA A 26 1.67 -2.09 10.94
N ALA A 27 0.78 -3.06 11.14
CA ALA A 27 -0.66 -2.89 10.94
C ALA A 27 -1.22 -1.70 11.74
N LYS A 28 -0.90 -1.62 13.05
CA LYS A 28 -1.29 -0.47 13.88
C LYS A 28 -0.69 0.85 13.41
N ASN A 29 0.56 0.83 12.95
CA ASN A 29 1.21 2.05 12.48
C ASN A 29 0.52 2.60 11.22
N ILE A 30 0.14 1.73 10.27
CA ILE A 30 -0.63 2.10 9.08
C ILE A 30 -1.97 2.74 9.47
N LEU A 31 -2.72 2.10 10.37
CA LEU A 31 -4.01 2.62 10.84
C LEU A 31 -3.86 3.99 11.54
N ASN A 32 -2.79 4.18 12.31
CA ASN A 32 -2.50 5.47 12.95
C ASN A 32 -2.17 6.55 11.90
N GLN A 33 -1.36 6.25 10.87
CA GLN A 33 -1.06 7.24 9.81
C GLN A 33 -2.34 7.73 9.11
N MET A 34 -3.29 6.82 8.87
CA MET A 34 -4.56 7.19 8.26
C MET A 34 -5.46 7.99 9.21
N ASN A 35 -5.56 7.58 10.48
CA ASN A 35 -6.47 8.19 11.44
C ASN A 35 -6.00 9.56 11.97
N ASP A 36 -4.69 9.75 12.18
CA ASP A 36 -4.15 11.00 12.75
C ASP A 36 -3.85 12.06 11.69
N ALA A 37 -3.35 11.64 10.52
CA ALA A 37 -2.81 12.56 9.51
C ALA A 37 -3.54 12.50 8.16
N GLY A 38 -4.41 11.50 7.93
CA GLY A 38 -4.98 11.23 6.62
C GLY A 38 -3.91 10.93 5.56
N GLU A 39 -2.73 10.47 5.99
CA GLU A 39 -1.57 10.27 5.13
C GLU A 39 -1.59 8.85 4.53
N PHE A 40 -2.41 8.69 3.49
CA PHE A 40 -2.52 7.45 2.71
C PHE A 40 -1.14 7.00 2.17
N ASP A 41 -0.33 7.94 1.68
CA ASP A 41 1.02 7.72 1.16
C ASP A 41 1.96 7.09 2.19
N ALA A 42 1.93 7.60 3.43
CA ALA A 42 2.76 7.08 4.50
C ALA A 42 2.33 5.66 4.90
N ALA A 43 1.02 5.44 4.99
CA ALA A 43 0.43 4.16 5.31
C ALA A 43 0.79 3.07 4.27
N VAL A 44 0.65 3.38 2.98
CA VAL A 44 1.04 2.48 1.88
C VAL A 44 2.55 2.24 1.85
N ALA A 45 3.38 3.26 2.10
CA ALA A 45 4.83 3.11 2.15
C ALA A 45 5.29 2.16 3.27
N ILE A 46 4.67 2.26 4.46
CA ILE A 46 4.93 1.34 5.58
C ILE A 46 4.54 -0.09 5.20
N PHE A 47 3.36 -0.26 4.59
CA PHE A 47 2.91 -1.56 4.13
C PHE A 47 3.92 -2.19 3.18
N ILE A 48 4.29 -1.49 2.12
CA ILE A 48 5.21 -2.00 1.10
C ILE A 48 6.54 -2.42 1.73
N ALA A 49 7.09 -1.60 2.63
CA ALA A 49 8.33 -1.90 3.31
C ALA A 49 8.25 -3.20 4.13
N GLU A 50 7.19 -3.40 4.90
CA GLU A 50 7.04 -4.63 5.69
C GLU A 50 6.59 -5.84 4.88
N ALA A 51 5.81 -5.63 3.82
CA ALA A 51 5.42 -6.69 2.91
C ALA A 51 6.65 -7.26 2.18
N LEU A 52 7.55 -6.42 1.70
CA LEU A 52 8.82 -6.86 1.11
C LEU A 52 9.72 -7.57 2.13
N LYS A 53 9.84 -7.01 3.34
CA LYS A 53 10.71 -7.55 4.39
C LYS A 53 10.24 -8.90 4.91
N ASN A 54 8.93 -9.10 5.08
CA ASN A 54 8.36 -10.34 5.60
C ASN A 54 7.77 -11.24 4.50
N SER A 55 7.98 -10.90 3.22
CA SER A 55 7.42 -11.62 2.06
C SER A 55 5.90 -11.81 2.16
N VAL A 56 5.20 -10.78 2.63
CA VAL A 56 3.74 -10.78 2.74
C VAL A 56 3.15 -10.56 1.36
N SER A 57 2.16 -11.39 1.02
CA SER A 57 1.46 -11.24 -0.25
C SER A 57 0.30 -10.25 -0.14
N ILE A 58 0.10 -9.44 -1.18
CA ILE A 58 -1.03 -8.53 -1.34
C ILE A 58 -1.96 -9.06 -2.45
N PRO A 59 -3.29 -9.01 -2.28
CA PRO A 59 -4.25 -9.31 -3.34
C PRO A 59 -4.09 -8.37 -4.53
N ARG A 60 -4.20 -8.91 -5.75
CA ARG A 60 -4.10 -8.15 -7.00
C ARG A 60 -5.14 -7.04 -7.08
N THR A 61 -6.36 -7.29 -6.58
CA THR A 61 -7.43 -6.29 -6.54
C THR A 61 -7.01 -5.06 -5.74
N LEU A 62 -6.50 -5.28 -4.52
CA LEU A 62 -6.04 -4.19 -3.64
C LEU A 62 -4.80 -3.48 -4.23
N TYR A 63 -3.91 -4.23 -4.86
CA TYR A 63 -2.75 -3.66 -5.55
C TYR A 63 -3.16 -2.72 -6.70
N ASP A 64 -4.09 -3.17 -7.55
CA ASP A 64 -4.60 -2.39 -8.68
C ASP A 64 -5.42 -1.17 -8.18
N ASP A 65 -6.17 -1.31 -7.09
CA ASP A 65 -6.89 -0.21 -6.44
C ASP A 65 -5.91 0.87 -5.95
N ILE A 66 -4.84 0.48 -5.24
CA ILE A 66 -3.78 1.39 -4.79
C ILE A 66 -3.10 2.09 -5.97
N ILE A 67 -2.77 1.37 -7.05
CA ILE A 67 -2.17 1.99 -8.25
C ILE A 67 -3.11 2.99 -8.90
N SER A 68 -4.39 2.64 -9.04
CA SER A 68 -5.42 3.51 -9.60
C SER A 68 -5.58 4.79 -8.77
N CYS A 69 -5.52 4.64 -7.45
CA CYS A 69 -5.57 5.69 -6.45
C CYS A 69 -4.52 6.78 -6.65
N TYR A 70 -3.28 6.39 -6.92
CA TYR A 70 -2.22 7.35 -7.17
C TYR A 70 -2.29 7.97 -8.57
N SER A 71 -3.34 7.68 -9.35
CA SER A 71 -3.39 7.97 -10.78
C SER A 71 -2.05 7.64 -11.43
N LEU A 72 -1.41 6.56 -10.97
CA LEU A 72 -0.13 6.08 -11.48
C LEU A 72 -0.45 5.47 -12.83
N ASN A 73 -0.72 6.34 -13.79
CA ASN A 73 -0.42 6.03 -15.16
C ASN A 73 1.06 5.63 -15.13
N PRO A 74 1.46 4.46 -15.62
CA PRO A 74 2.87 4.06 -15.67
C PRO A 74 3.74 5.07 -16.46
N LEU A 75 3.13 6.10 -17.06
CA LEU A 75 3.74 7.22 -17.76
C LEU A 75 3.90 8.50 -16.92
N ASP A 76 3.13 8.71 -15.85
CA ASP A 76 3.20 9.90 -14.96
C ASP A 76 4.04 9.60 -13.70
N MET A 77 5.26 9.09 -13.94
CA MET A 77 6.22 8.51 -12.98
C MET A 77 6.84 9.48 -11.96
N ASP A 78 6.39 10.74 -11.86
CA ASP A 78 7.01 11.74 -11.00
C ASP A 78 6.46 11.77 -9.55
N TYR A 79 5.33 11.10 -9.28
CA TYR A 79 4.59 11.41 -8.04
C TYR A 79 5.14 10.79 -6.75
N CYS A 80 5.84 9.64 -6.76
CA CYS A 80 6.60 9.17 -5.59
C CYS A 80 7.52 7.99 -5.96
N PRO A 81 8.79 8.22 -6.35
CA PRO A 81 9.66 7.17 -6.89
C PRO A 81 9.91 6.02 -5.90
N ARG A 82 9.84 6.29 -4.58
CA ARG A 82 10.01 5.26 -3.54
C ARG A 82 8.84 4.28 -3.50
N MET A 83 7.62 4.79 -3.62
CA MET A 83 6.41 3.97 -3.58
C MET A 83 6.28 3.12 -4.84
N PHE A 84 6.53 3.71 -6.02
CA PHE A 84 6.55 2.97 -7.27
C PHE A 84 7.61 1.85 -7.27
N ASN A 85 8.83 2.15 -6.84
CA ASN A 85 9.89 1.15 -6.77
C ASN A 85 9.53 0.00 -5.82
N GLY A 86 8.89 0.30 -4.69
CA GLY A 86 8.45 -0.71 -3.76
C GLY A 86 7.27 -1.56 -4.29
N MET A 87 6.30 -0.93 -4.95
CA MET A 87 5.19 -1.64 -5.63
C MET A 87 5.70 -2.55 -6.75
N LYS A 88 6.69 -2.09 -7.52
CA LYS A 88 7.35 -2.92 -8.55
C LYS A 88 8.09 -4.10 -7.92
N GLN A 89 8.76 -3.89 -6.80
CA GLN A 89 9.41 -4.99 -6.07
C GLN A 89 8.41 -6.02 -5.56
N LEU A 90 7.20 -5.63 -5.15
CA LEU A 90 6.17 -6.59 -4.77
C LEU A 90 5.79 -7.49 -5.95
N GLU A 91 5.65 -6.94 -7.16
CA GLU A 91 5.40 -7.73 -8.38
C GLU A 91 6.60 -8.63 -8.74
N GLU A 92 7.82 -8.08 -8.73
CA GLU A 92 9.05 -8.84 -9.05
C GLU A 92 9.28 -10.00 -8.08
N ASN A 93 8.94 -9.82 -6.80
CA ASN A 93 9.00 -10.88 -5.79
C ASN A 93 7.76 -11.80 -5.79
N LYS A 94 6.81 -11.63 -6.73
CA LYS A 94 5.57 -12.42 -6.82
C LYS A 94 4.74 -12.38 -5.53
N LEU A 95 4.79 -11.25 -4.85
CA LEU A 95 4.01 -10.97 -3.65
C LEU A 95 2.63 -10.42 -4.00
N VAL A 96 2.39 -10.03 -5.26
CA VAL A 96 1.04 -9.69 -5.74
C VAL A 96 0.34 -10.95 -6.25
N LYS A 97 -0.82 -11.31 -5.70
CA LYS A 97 -1.54 -12.57 -5.98
C LYS A 97 -2.98 -12.39 -6.41
#